data_AF-A0A6P1QTW2-F1
#
_entry.id   AF-A0A6P1QTW2-F1
#
_cell.length_a   1.000
_cell.length_b   1.000
_cell.length_c   1.000
_cell.angle_alpha   90.00
_cell.angle_beta   90.00
_cell.angle_gamma   90.00
#
_symmetry.space_group_name_H-M   'P 1'
#
loop_
_entity.id
_entity.type
_entity.pdbx_description
1 polymer ?
#
loop_
_entity_poly.entity_id
_entity_poly.type
_entity_poly.pdbx_seq_one_letter_code
_entity_poly.pdbx_strand_id
1 'polypeptide(L)'
;MSDIDILVDKTVEFAIDEATQKLNSEQKFQPFSFLINSDGGFTSVIPAVYDYYFDESVMVDSFKSFGNEKLMGTAEGFCICYTSSVSLKGGEAEAIVVFCKFKNDHLPLKTRIYYFPFTTSHGSVFIDFEASFASEA
;
A
#
# COMPACT_ATOMS: atom_id res chain seq x y z
N MET A 1 -4.04 18.86 11.74
CA MET A 1 -3.98 17.75 10.78
C MET A 1 -5.32 17.70 10.08
N SER A 2 -5.35 17.58 8.75
CA SER A 2 -6.61 17.43 8.04
C SER A 2 -7.17 16.02 8.26
N ASP A 3 -8.50 15.82 8.22
CA ASP A 3 -9.12 14.51 8.45
C ASP A 3 -8.57 13.42 7.52
N ILE A 4 -8.12 13.82 6.32
CA ILE A 4 -7.48 12.95 5.34
C ILE A 4 -6.07 12.52 5.74
N ASP A 5 -5.28 13.36 6.42
CA ASP A 5 -3.95 12.97 6.91
C ASP A 5 -4.07 11.87 7.99
N ILE A 6 -5.08 11.98 8.88
CA ILE A 6 -5.37 10.96 9.90
C ILE A 6 -5.77 9.63 9.24
N LEU A 7 -6.57 9.69 8.16
CA LEU A 7 -6.96 8.48 7.42
C LEU A 7 -5.77 7.85 6.70
N VAL A 8 -4.85 8.66 6.16
CA VAL A 8 -3.61 8.19 5.55
C VAL A 8 -2.76 7.42 6.56
N ASP A 9 -2.50 7.99 7.72
CA ASP A 9 -1.66 7.36 8.75
C ASP A 9 -2.24 6.01 9.21
N LYS A 10 -3.55 5.98 9.51
CA LYS A 10 -4.25 4.72 9.87
C LYS A 10 -4.18 3.66 8.78
N THR A 11 -4.29 4.08 7.52
CA THR A 11 -4.22 3.17 6.37
C THR A 11 -2.83 2.54 6.27
N VAL A 12 -1.78 3.34 6.46
CA VAL A 12 -0.40 2.88 6.42
C VAL A 12 -0.09 1.95 7.58
N GLU A 13 -0.52 2.27 8.80
CA GLU A 13 -0.36 1.40 9.98
C GLU A 13 -1.02 0.04 9.74
N PHE A 14 -2.29 0.04 9.31
CA PHE A 14 -3.02 -1.21 9.02
C PHE A 14 -2.34 -2.04 7.93
N ALA A 15 -1.90 -1.39 6.85
CA ALA A 15 -1.19 -2.03 5.74
C ALA A 15 0.09 -2.75 6.20
N ILE A 16 0.89 -2.07 7.03
CA ILE A 16 2.16 -2.60 7.55
C ILE A 16 1.89 -3.78 8.48
N ASP A 17 0.92 -3.66 9.38
CA ASP A 17 0.57 -4.73 10.32
C ASP A 17 0.14 -6.01 9.58
N GLU A 18 -0.76 -5.88 8.61
CA GLU A 18 -1.22 -7.00 7.78
C GLU A 18 -0.08 -7.62 6.96
N ALA A 19 0.76 -6.79 6.33
CA ALA A 19 1.90 -7.25 5.54
C ALA A 19 2.92 -7.99 6.42
N THR A 20 3.22 -7.46 7.61
CA THR A 20 4.15 -8.05 8.57
C THR A 20 3.64 -9.38 9.09
N GLN A 21 2.35 -9.48 9.42
CA GLN A 21 1.74 -10.75 9.82
C GLN A 21 1.86 -11.81 8.73
N LYS A 22 1.53 -11.46 7.48
CA LYS A 22 1.64 -12.38 6.33
C LYS A 22 3.09 -12.79 6.05
N LEU A 23 4.05 -11.86 6.12
CA LEU A 23 5.46 -12.17 5.95
C LEU A 23 5.98 -13.09 7.06
N ASN A 24 5.57 -12.88 8.31
CA ASN A 24 5.94 -13.75 9.43
C ASN A 24 5.35 -15.17 9.29
N SER A 25 4.15 -15.31 8.71
CA SER A 25 3.50 -16.62 8.55
C SER A 25 3.95 -17.39 7.32
N GLU A 26 4.14 -16.71 6.18
CA GLU A 26 4.32 -17.34 4.87
C GLU A 26 5.71 -17.08 4.26
N GLN A 27 6.56 -16.26 4.92
CA GLN A 27 7.87 -15.77 4.44
C GLN A 27 7.81 -14.95 3.14
N LYS A 28 6.61 -14.74 2.60
CA LYS A 28 6.26 -13.92 1.45
C LYS A 28 4.76 -13.66 1.50
N PHE A 29 4.27 -12.58 0.90
CA PHE A 29 2.83 -12.42 0.70
C PHE A 29 2.52 -12.12 -0.77
N GLN A 30 1.37 -12.62 -1.24
CA GLN A 30 0.80 -12.18 -2.51
C GLN A 30 0.22 -10.78 -2.35
N PRO A 31 0.35 -9.87 -3.33
CA PRO A 31 -0.21 -8.54 -3.25
C PRO A 31 -1.66 -8.55 -2.77
N PHE A 32 -2.03 -7.60 -1.92
CA PHE A 32 -3.39 -7.47 -1.40
C PHE A 32 -3.85 -6.02 -1.40
N SER A 33 -5.16 -5.83 -1.41
CA SER A 33 -5.76 -4.50 -1.42
C SER A 33 -6.97 -4.41 -0.51
N PHE A 34 -7.32 -3.18 -0.16
CA PHE A 34 -8.51 -2.88 0.62
C PHE A 34 -9.04 -1.49 0.29
N LEU A 35 -10.36 -1.34 0.40
CA LEU A 35 -11.03 -0.05 0.34
C LEU A 35 -10.98 0.61 1.72
N ILE A 36 -10.90 1.93 1.70
CA ILE A 36 -10.90 2.79 2.88
C ILE A 36 -12.27 3.45 2.92
N ASN A 37 -13.07 3.12 3.92
CA ASN A 37 -14.44 3.60 4.07
C ASN A 37 -14.47 4.98 4.74
N SER A 38 -15.55 5.72 4.54
CA SER A 38 -15.74 7.06 5.13
C SER A 38 -15.88 7.07 6.65
N ASP A 39 -16.23 5.94 7.24
CA ASP A 39 -16.24 5.72 8.70
C ASP A 39 -14.85 5.39 9.27
N GLY A 40 -13.82 5.32 8.42
CA GLY A 40 -12.46 4.92 8.80
C GLY A 40 -12.26 3.40 8.88
N GLY A 41 -13.25 2.60 8.46
CA GLY A 41 -13.11 1.15 8.33
C GLY A 41 -12.36 0.72 7.07
N PHE A 42 -11.88 -0.53 7.07
CA PHE A 42 -11.21 -1.14 5.93
C PHE A 42 -12.00 -2.33 5.40
N THR A 43 -12.13 -2.45 4.08
CA THR A 43 -12.80 -3.59 3.43
C THR A 43 -11.83 -4.29 2.50
N SER A 44 -11.43 -5.52 2.84
CA SER A 44 -10.54 -6.32 2.01
C SER A 44 -11.14 -6.55 0.63
N VAL A 45 -10.30 -6.46 -0.39
CA VAL A 45 -10.66 -6.73 -1.77
C VAL A 45 -9.68 -7.74 -2.35
N ILE A 46 -10.22 -8.76 -3.02
CA ILE A 46 -9.42 -9.70 -3.79
C ILE A 46 -9.32 -9.14 -5.21
N PRO A 47 -8.14 -8.75 -5.69
CA PRO A 47 -8.00 -8.29 -7.07
C PRO A 47 -8.26 -9.46 -8.04
N ALA A 48 -8.98 -9.21 -9.12
CA ALA A 48 -9.21 -10.21 -10.16
C ALA A 48 -7.91 -10.47 -10.94
N VAL A 49 -7.79 -11.66 -11.54
CA VAL A 49 -6.57 -12.09 -12.27
C VAL A 49 -6.18 -11.12 -13.41
N TYR A 50 -7.14 -10.40 -13.99
CA TYR A 50 -6.90 -9.40 -15.03
C TYR A 50 -6.43 -8.03 -14.51
N ASP A 51 -6.44 -7.83 -13.19
CA ASP A 51 -5.92 -6.63 -12.54
C ASP A 51 -4.38 -6.69 -12.39
N TYR A 52 -3.75 -7.82 -12.75
CA TYR A 52 -2.32 -8.07 -12.65
C TYR A 52 -1.63 -8.02 -14.02
N TYR A 53 -0.87 -6.95 -14.26
CA TYR A 53 0.28 -7.01 -15.16
C TYR A 53 1.50 -6.59 -14.35
N PHE A 54 2.42 -7.53 -14.11
CA PHE A 54 3.62 -7.38 -13.29
C PHE A 54 4.70 -6.52 -13.98
N ASP A 55 4.36 -5.26 -14.20
CA ASP A 55 5.25 -4.14 -14.46
C ASP A 55 4.80 -3.06 -13.47
N GLU A 56 5.70 -2.50 -12.65
CA GLU A 56 5.34 -1.51 -11.62
C GLU A 56 4.52 -0.33 -12.18
N SER A 57 4.76 0.05 -13.44
CA SER A 57 4.00 1.09 -14.12
C SER A 57 2.57 0.65 -14.49
N VAL A 58 2.40 -0.60 -14.93
CA VAL A 58 1.12 -1.15 -15.40
C VAL A 58 0.26 -1.66 -14.24
N MET A 59 0.86 -2.20 -13.17
CA MET A 59 0.14 -2.53 -11.94
C MET A 59 -0.53 -1.28 -11.37
N VAL A 60 0.25 -0.21 -11.19
CA VAL A 60 -0.25 1.06 -10.67
C VAL A 60 -1.39 1.60 -11.54
N ASP A 61 -1.33 1.45 -12.86
CA ASP A 61 -2.37 1.96 -13.79
C ASP A 61 -3.64 1.08 -13.86
N SER A 62 -3.52 -0.24 -13.91
CA SER A 62 -4.66 -1.17 -13.82
C SER A 62 -5.40 -1.02 -12.48
N PHE A 63 -4.65 -0.85 -11.40
CA PHE A 63 -5.23 -0.64 -10.08
C PHE A 63 -5.79 0.77 -9.87
N LYS A 64 -5.24 1.81 -10.51
CA LYS A 64 -5.87 3.14 -10.59
C LYS A 64 -7.24 3.04 -11.26
N SER A 65 -7.40 2.23 -12.31
CA SER A 65 -8.69 2.00 -12.98
C SER A 65 -9.68 1.30 -12.04
N PHE A 66 -9.26 0.21 -11.40
CA PHE A 66 -10.07 -0.52 -10.41
C PHE A 66 -10.53 0.38 -9.25
N GLY A 67 -9.61 1.16 -8.70
CA GLY A 67 -9.89 2.14 -7.66
C GLY A 67 -10.90 3.19 -8.14
N ASN A 68 -10.72 3.77 -9.33
CA ASN A 68 -11.65 4.77 -9.86
C ASN A 68 -13.08 4.22 -10.04
N GLU A 69 -13.23 2.97 -10.50
CA GLU A 69 -14.56 2.33 -10.67
C GLU A 69 -15.23 2.02 -9.33
N LYS A 70 -14.47 1.57 -8.32
CA LYS A 70 -15.01 1.20 -6.99
C LYS A 70 -15.19 2.38 -6.04
N LEU A 71 -14.47 3.48 -6.24
CA LEU A 71 -14.66 4.73 -5.50
C LEU A 71 -16.02 5.39 -5.81
N MET A 72 -16.80 4.91 -6.78
CA MET A 72 -18.10 5.49 -7.12
C MET A 72 -19.23 5.29 -6.08
N GLY A 73 -19.05 4.42 -5.07
CA GLY A 73 -20.15 4.03 -4.17
C GLY A 73 -20.14 4.65 -2.77
N THR A 74 -19.04 4.49 -2.01
CA THR A 74 -19.01 4.78 -0.56
C THR A 74 -17.61 4.93 0.04
N ALA A 75 -16.56 4.45 -0.64
CA ALA A 75 -15.20 4.49 -0.14
C ALA A 75 -14.55 5.87 -0.33
N GLU A 76 -13.74 6.30 0.63
CA GLU A 76 -12.91 7.51 0.60
C GLU A 76 -11.53 7.26 -0.01
N GLY A 77 -11.13 6.00 -0.17
CA GLY A 77 -9.83 5.68 -0.78
C GLY A 77 -9.66 4.19 -1.01
N PHE A 78 -8.49 3.83 -1.51
CA PHE A 78 -8.03 2.46 -1.58
C PHE A 78 -6.53 2.38 -1.27
N CYS A 79 -6.13 1.22 -0.79
CA CYS A 79 -4.75 0.89 -0.48
C CYS A 79 -4.36 -0.44 -1.12
N ILE A 80 -3.09 -0.55 -1.51
CA ILE A 80 -2.50 -1.75 -2.09
C ILE A 80 -1.14 -1.97 -1.42
N CYS A 81 -0.91 -3.21 -1.04
CA CYS A 81 0.32 -3.65 -0.42
C CYS A 81 0.95 -4.74 -1.28
N TYR A 82 2.25 -4.63 -1.52
CA TYR A 82 3.05 -5.63 -2.22
C TYR A 82 4.51 -5.56 -1.76
N THR A 83 5.34 -6.52 -2.18
CA THR A 83 6.80 -6.45 -1.98
C THR A 83 7.49 -6.06 -3.28
N SER A 84 8.53 -5.22 -3.18
CA SER A 84 9.42 -4.90 -4.31
C SER A 84 10.86 -4.74 -3.84
N SER A 85 11.82 -4.92 -4.76
CA SER A 85 13.24 -4.60 -4.51
C SER A 85 13.47 -3.12 -4.76
N VAL A 86 14.00 -2.40 -3.78
CA VAL A 86 14.28 -0.96 -3.85
C VAL A 86 15.77 -0.67 -3.71
N SER A 87 16.24 0.32 -4.45
CA SER A 87 17.61 0.82 -4.33
C SER A 87 17.70 1.87 -3.22
N LEU A 88 18.51 1.60 -2.20
CA LEU A 88 18.83 2.52 -1.11
C LEU A 88 20.29 2.97 -1.20
N LYS A 89 20.65 4.05 -0.49
CA LYS A 89 22.06 4.48 -0.31
C LYS A 89 22.79 3.45 0.56
N GLY A 90 23.16 2.33 -0.04
CA GLY A 90 23.78 1.19 0.66
C GLY A 90 23.61 -0.15 -0.05
N GLY A 91 22.72 -0.25 -1.04
CA GLY A 91 22.47 -1.47 -1.81
C GLY A 91 20.99 -1.63 -2.18
N GLU A 92 20.64 -2.83 -2.65
CA GLU A 92 19.24 -3.23 -2.84
C GLU A 92 18.68 -3.83 -1.55
N ALA A 93 17.42 -3.51 -1.25
CA ALA A 93 16.68 -4.08 -0.13
C ALA A 93 15.28 -4.47 -0.58
N GLU A 94 14.71 -5.53 0.00
CA GLU A 94 13.28 -5.76 -0.14
C GLU A 94 12.50 -4.76 0.71
N ALA A 95 11.40 -4.25 0.17
CA ALA A 95 10.51 -3.33 0.86
C ALA A 95 9.06 -3.78 0.75
N ILE A 96 8.30 -3.58 1.82
CA ILE A 96 6.84 -3.53 1.76
C ILE A 96 6.50 -2.18 1.12
N VAL A 97 5.81 -2.23 -0.01
CA VAL A 97 5.34 -1.05 -0.72
C VAL A 97 3.86 -0.87 -0.42
N VAL A 98 3.51 0.29 0.12
CA VAL A 98 2.14 0.67 0.46
C VAL A 98 1.73 1.82 -0.44
N PHE A 99 0.89 1.52 -1.43
CA PHE A 99 0.29 2.50 -2.32
C PHE A 99 -1.08 2.90 -1.77
N CYS A 100 -1.28 4.19 -1.51
CA CYS A 100 -2.57 4.72 -1.07
C CYS A 100 -3.06 5.82 -2.01
N LYS A 101 -4.36 5.79 -2.32
CA LYS A 101 -5.04 6.84 -3.07
C LYS A 101 -6.37 7.18 -2.40
N PHE A 102 -6.56 8.46 -2.13
CA PHE A 102 -7.73 9.00 -1.45
C PHE A 102 -8.51 9.96 -2.37
N LYS A 103 -9.83 10.01 -2.20
CA LYS A 103 -10.67 11.07 -2.74
C LYS A 103 -10.31 12.38 -2.07
N ASN A 104 -10.35 13.47 -2.82
CA ASN A 104 -10.26 14.80 -2.25
C ASN A 104 -11.13 15.74 -3.09
N ASP A 105 -12.14 16.35 -2.46
CA ASP A 105 -13.07 17.25 -3.13
C ASP A 105 -12.45 18.62 -3.45
N HIS A 106 -11.27 18.93 -2.89
CA HIS A 106 -10.67 20.28 -2.91
C HIS A 106 -9.18 20.34 -3.26
N LEU A 107 -8.49 19.20 -3.45
CA LEU A 107 -7.09 19.14 -3.88
C LEU A 107 -6.91 18.04 -4.92
N PRO A 108 -5.99 18.19 -5.90
CA PRO A 108 -5.71 17.13 -6.85
C PRO A 108 -5.23 15.88 -6.09
N LEU A 109 -5.83 14.74 -6.45
CA LEU A 109 -5.57 13.37 -5.97
C LEU A 109 -4.15 13.19 -5.40
N LYS A 110 -4.00 13.14 -4.08
CA LYS A 110 -2.73 12.77 -3.44
C LYS A 110 -2.57 11.26 -3.51
N THR A 111 -1.89 10.81 -4.55
CA THR A 111 -1.30 9.46 -4.57
C THR A 111 -0.05 9.49 -3.69
N ARG A 112 0.07 8.55 -2.76
CA ARG A 112 1.29 8.36 -1.99
C ARG A 112 1.74 6.92 -2.04
N ILE A 113 3.03 6.73 -2.24
CA ILE A 113 3.66 5.42 -2.19
C ILE A 113 4.66 5.46 -1.06
N TYR A 114 4.51 4.56 -0.11
CA TYR A 114 5.42 4.39 1.01
C TYR A 114 6.22 3.12 0.82
N TYR A 115 7.49 3.19 1.14
CA TYR A 115 8.42 2.08 1.07
C TYR A 115 8.95 1.81 2.46
N PHE A 116 8.78 0.58 2.92
CA PHE A 116 9.24 0.10 4.22
C PHE A 116 10.24 -1.03 3.99
N PRO A 117 11.54 -0.70 3.87
CA PRO A 117 12.58 -1.71 3.75
C PRO A 117 12.53 -2.67 4.92
N PHE A 118 12.69 -3.95 4.66
CA PHE A 118 12.68 -4.96 5.71
C PHE A 118 13.77 -6.01 5.49
N THR A 119 14.12 -6.69 6.58
CA THR A 119 14.94 -7.90 6.54
C THR A 119 14.21 -9.03 7.25
N THR A 120 14.49 -10.25 6.85
CA THR A 120 14.01 -11.44 7.55
C THR A 120 15.18 -12.08 8.31
N SER A 121 14.97 -12.35 9.59
CA SER A 121 15.95 -13.03 10.44
C SER A 121 15.24 -14.02 11.35
N HIS A 122 15.70 -15.27 11.35
CA HIS A 122 15.09 -16.36 12.12
C HIS A 122 13.57 -16.53 11.92
N GLY A 123 13.08 -16.26 10.70
CA GLY A 123 11.65 -16.33 10.38
C GLY A 123 10.80 -15.17 10.89
N SER A 124 11.43 -14.13 11.44
CA SER A 124 10.79 -12.88 11.84
C SER A 124 11.17 -11.74 10.89
N VAL A 125 10.22 -10.85 10.64
CA VAL A 125 10.37 -9.67 9.78
C VAL A 125 10.71 -8.47 10.63
N PHE A 126 11.73 -7.73 10.21
CA PHE A 126 12.19 -6.50 10.86
C PHE A 126 12.17 -5.37 9.85
N ILE A 127 11.28 -4.41 10.08
CA ILE A 127 11.16 -3.20 9.24
C ILE A 127 12.18 -2.16 9.71
N ASP A 128 12.92 -1.61 8.76
CA ASP A 128 13.79 -0.47 8.98
C ASP A 128 12.99 0.83 8.77
N PHE A 129 12.41 1.32 9.87
CA PHE A 129 11.66 2.57 9.88
C PHE A 129 12.54 3.81 9.63
N GLU A 130 13.85 3.74 9.89
CA GLU A 130 14.78 4.85 9.61
C GLU A 130 15.08 4.97 8.11
N ALA A 131 15.09 3.83 7.40
CA ALA A 131 15.25 3.77 5.95
C ALA A 131 13.94 3.93 5.18
N SER A 132 12.79 4.06 5.87
CA SER A 132 11.49 4.17 5.23
C SER A 132 11.30 5.55 4.59
N PHE A 133 10.72 5.58 3.39
CA PHE A 133 10.54 6.82 2.62
C PHE A 133 9.22 6.80 1.85
N ALA A 134 8.76 7.99 1.47
CA ALA A 134 7.57 8.16 0.65
C ALA A 134 7.93 8.86 -0.67
N SER A 135 7.25 8.49 -1.75
CA SER A 135 7.25 9.23 -3.01
C SER A 135 5.84 9.70 -3.35
N GLU A 136 5.75 10.86 -3.99
CA GLU A 136 4.52 11.30 -4.66
C GLU A 136 4.53 10.76 -6.09
N ALA A 137 3.37 10.26 -6.55
CA ALA A 137 3.17 9.69 -7.88
C ALA A 137 2.08 10.42 -8.65
#